data_AF-A0A9R0NWS0-F1
#
_entry.id   AF-A0A9R0NWS0-F1
#
_cell.length_a   1.000
_cell.length_b   1.000
_cell.length_c   1.000
_cell.angle_alpha   90.00
_cell.angle_beta   90.00
_cell.angle_gamma   90.00
#
_symmetry.space_group_name_H-M   'P 1'
#
loop_
_entity.id
_entity.type
_entity.pdbx_description
1 polymer ?
#
loop_
_entity_poly.entity_id
_entity_poly.type
_entity_poly.pdbx_seq_one_letter_code
_entity_poly.pdbx_strand_id
1 'polypeptide(L)'
;MDMKLEVVVLPVTDVDRTKHFYKTLGWREDADIEFGASRVVQLTPPGSPASVHFGTGITDATPGSVRGTYLVVDDIEAARAELAGHGVDVSEVFHRDATGAFAPGAHPDRGTYSSFASLSDPDGNTWLLQEITTRFPGRVTGATYGSTQQLEKALREAAAAHGEHEKETGQYDEEWPVWYAQYMTDHQDA
;
A
#
# COMPACT_ATOMS: atom_id res chain seq x y z
N MET A 1 -8.85 22.16 -4.43
CA MET A 1 -7.49 22.09 -3.86
C MET A 1 -7.11 20.61 -3.81
N ASP A 2 -5.94 20.24 -4.31
CA ASP A 2 -5.43 18.86 -4.25
C ASP A 2 -4.48 18.76 -3.03
N MET A 3 -4.71 17.77 -2.16
CA MET A 3 -3.94 17.56 -0.93
C MET A 3 -3.55 16.09 -0.83
N LYS A 4 -2.24 15.82 -0.66
CA LYS A 4 -1.68 14.47 -0.62
C LYS A 4 -0.94 14.26 0.69
N LEU A 5 -1.08 13.07 1.27
CA LEU A 5 -0.21 12.62 2.35
C LEU A 5 1.10 12.16 1.73
N GLU A 6 2.13 12.98 1.87
CA GLU A 6 3.46 12.71 1.29
C GLU A 6 4.31 11.84 2.22
N VAL A 7 4.29 12.15 3.52
CA VAL A 7 5.21 11.54 4.48
C VAL A 7 4.66 11.48 5.90
N VAL A 8 5.04 10.44 6.62
CA VAL A 8 4.81 10.29 8.06
C VAL A 8 6.15 10.32 8.80
N VAL A 9 6.26 11.11 9.86
CA VAL A 9 7.46 11.16 10.70
C VAL A 9 7.40 10.08 11.79
N LEU A 10 8.45 9.27 11.91
CA LEU A 10 8.59 8.24 12.93
C LEU A 10 9.65 8.66 13.96
N PRO A 11 9.29 8.76 15.26
CA PRO A 11 10.24 9.03 16.32
C PRO A 11 11.04 7.75 16.63
N VAL A 12 12.37 7.86 16.59
CA VAL A 12 13.30 6.72 16.77
C VAL A 12 14.50 7.11 17.63
N THR A 13 15.09 6.13 18.33
CA THR A 13 16.28 6.33 19.16
C THR A 13 17.58 6.20 18.37
N ASP A 14 17.59 5.36 17.33
CA ASP A 14 18.77 5.05 16.51
C ASP A 14 18.39 5.06 15.03
N VAL A 15 18.96 6.02 14.28
CA VAL A 15 18.66 6.24 12.86
C VAL A 15 19.18 5.09 12.00
N ASP A 16 20.38 4.59 12.26
CA ASP A 16 20.99 3.55 11.41
C ASP A 16 20.37 2.18 11.66
N ARG A 17 20.02 1.87 12.91
CA ARG A 17 19.26 0.65 13.26
C ARG A 17 17.89 0.64 12.59
N THR A 18 17.17 1.76 12.68
CA THR A 18 15.86 1.95 12.05
C THR A 18 15.96 1.84 10.53
N LYS A 19 16.95 2.53 9.94
CA LYS A 19 17.22 2.49 8.49
C LYS A 19 17.47 1.06 8.01
N HIS A 20 18.30 0.31 8.73
CA HIS A 20 18.56 -1.09 8.40
C HIS A 20 17.29 -1.93 8.42
N PHE A 21 16.48 -1.80 9.48
CA PHE A 21 15.21 -2.52 9.62
C PHE A 21 14.27 -2.30 8.43
N TYR A 22 13.96 -1.04 8.10
CA TYR A 22 13.03 -0.74 7.00
C TYR A 22 13.59 -1.16 5.63
N LYS A 23 14.90 -1.10 5.42
CA LYS A 23 15.52 -1.63 4.18
C LYS A 23 15.41 -3.14 4.07
N THR A 24 15.43 -3.87 5.18
CA THR A 24 15.15 -5.33 5.21
C THR A 24 13.71 -5.64 4.80
N LEU A 25 12.77 -4.70 4.97
CA LEU A 25 11.41 -4.82 4.45
C LEU A 25 11.30 -4.53 2.93
N GLY A 26 12.43 -4.29 2.25
CA GLY A 26 12.46 -3.92 0.83
C GLY A 26 12.13 -2.45 0.55
N TRP A 27 12.11 -1.58 1.56
CA TRP A 27 11.80 -0.16 1.34
C TRP A 27 12.95 0.55 0.66
N ARG A 28 12.63 1.35 -0.36
CA ARG A 28 13.62 2.11 -1.12
C ARG A 28 14.07 3.31 -0.31
N GLU A 29 15.38 3.54 -0.28
CA GLU A 29 15.96 4.75 0.29
C GLU A 29 15.94 5.87 -0.73
N ASP A 30 15.19 6.92 -0.43
CA ASP A 30 15.06 8.09 -1.32
C ASP A 30 16.01 9.21 -0.89
N ALA A 31 16.29 9.35 0.41
CA ALA A 31 17.17 10.36 0.94
C ALA A 31 17.82 9.95 2.28
N ASP A 32 19.04 10.40 2.50
CA ASP A 32 19.74 10.42 3.79
C ASP A 32 20.58 11.70 3.82
N ILE A 33 20.06 12.73 4.48
CA ILE A 33 20.56 14.09 4.38
C ILE A 33 20.90 14.61 5.78
N GLU A 34 22.11 15.10 5.94
CA GLU A 34 22.54 15.85 7.13
C GLU A 34 22.38 17.35 6.90
N PHE A 35 21.83 18.06 7.88
CA PHE A 35 21.72 19.52 7.88
C PHE A 35 21.96 20.09 9.28
N GLY A 36 23.11 20.72 9.46
CA GLY A 36 23.54 21.23 10.77
C GLY A 36 23.77 20.09 11.77
N ALA A 37 23.02 20.09 12.86
CA ALA A 37 23.06 19.03 13.88
C ALA A 37 21.98 17.94 13.68
N SER A 38 21.16 18.08 12.63
CA SER A 38 20.06 17.17 12.32
C SER A 38 20.42 16.25 11.15
N ARG A 39 19.81 15.07 11.13
CA ARG A 39 19.88 14.09 10.03
C ARG A 39 18.47 13.64 9.71
N VAL A 40 18.11 13.54 8.43
CA VAL A 40 16.81 13.07 7.95
C VAL A 40 17.02 11.93 6.99
N VAL A 41 16.41 10.78 7.27
CA VAL A 41 16.34 9.64 6.37
C VAL A 41 14.92 9.49 5.86
N GLN A 42 14.77 9.31 4.55
CA GLN A 42 13.51 9.02 3.88
C GLN A 42 13.54 7.63 3.25
N LEU A 43 12.55 6.81 3.59
CA LEU A 43 12.32 5.51 2.97
C LEU A 43 10.87 5.41 2.45
N THR A 44 10.68 4.78 1.30
CA THR A 44 9.37 4.55 0.67
C THR A 44 9.04 3.05 0.63
N PRO A 45 7.90 2.61 1.19
CA PRO A 45 7.40 1.25 1.02
C PRO A 45 7.18 0.90 -0.45
N PRO A 46 7.42 -0.35 -0.88
CA PRO A 46 7.11 -0.79 -2.24
C PRO A 46 5.67 -0.43 -2.64
N GLY A 47 5.49 0.19 -3.80
CA GLY A 47 4.18 0.58 -4.35
C GLY A 47 3.48 1.75 -3.64
N SER A 48 4.04 2.30 -2.54
CA SER A 48 3.43 3.41 -1.82
C SER A 48 3.75 4.76 -2.49
N PRO A 49 2.77 5.67 -2.63
CA PRO A 49 3.03 7.07 -2.98
C PRO A 49 3.48 7.92 -1.78
N ALA A 50 3.39 7.38 -0.55
CA ALA A 50 3.78 8.07 0.68
C ALA A 50 5.03 7.41 1.30
N SER A 51 5.87 8.24 1.93
CA SER A 51 7.13 7.86 2.56
C SER A 51 7.07 7.87 4.09
N VAL A 52 8.16 7.45 4.73
CA VAL A 52 8.45 7.79 6.12
C VAL A 52 9.71 8.65 6.25
N HIS A 53 9.71 9.53 7.25
CA HIS A 53 10.90 10.24 7.71
C HIS A 53 11.27 9.81 9.12
N PHE A 54 12.55 9.57 9.36
CA PHE A 54 13.10 9.40 10.70
C PHE A 54 14.52 9.96 10.76
N GLY A 55 15.00 10.33 11.94
CA GLY A 55 16.17 11.19 12.02
C GLY A 55 16.39 11.88 13.35
N THR A 56 17.51 12.59 13.48
CA THR A 56 17.81 13.42 14.66
C THR A 56 17.27 14.83 14.46
N GLY A 57 16.61 15.38 15.49
CA GLY A 57 16.13 16.76 15.47
C GLY A 57 14.93 17.02 14.54
N ILE A 58 14.18 15.98 14.15
CA ILE A 58 13.01 16.10 13.25
C ILE A 58 11.66 16.13 13.99
N THR A 59 11.60 15.58 15.21
CA THR A 59 10.39 15.49 16.03
C THR A 59 10.76 15.45 17.51
N ASP A 60 9.86 15.96 18.36
CA ASP A 60 9.92 15.90 19.81
C ASP A 60 9.06 14.75 20.40
N ALA A 61 8.38 13.98 19.55
CA ALA A 61 7.60 12.83 19.96
C ALA A 61 8.50 11.74 20.57
N THR A 62 7.98 11.04 21.59
CA THR A 62 8.68 9.92 22.23
C THR A 62 9.00 8.84 21.19
N PRO A 63 10.25 8.33 21.11
CA PRO A 63 10.58 7.21 20.25
C PRO A 63 9.64 6.03 20.41
N GLY A 64 9.23 5.44 19.29
CA GLY A 64 8.34 4.28 19.31
C GLY A 64 6.90 4.59 19.69
N SER A 65 6.46 5.85 19.67
CA SER A 65 5.11 6.25 20.08
C SER A 65 4.06 6.22 18.97
N VAL A 66 4.46 6.10 17.70
CA VAL A 66 3.52 6.12 16.57
C VAL A 66 2.71 4.83 16.54
N ARG A 67 1.37 4.98 16.48
CA ARG A 67 0.39 3.89 16.41
C ARG A 67 -0.65 4.22 15.34
N GLY A 68 -1.29 3.18 14.80
CA GLY A 68 -2.41 3.34 13.87
C GLY A 68 -2.01 3.66 12.43
N THR A 69 -0.77 3.38 12.04
CA THR A 69 -0.32 3.50 10.65
C THR A 69 -0.63 2.23 9.88
N TYR A 70 -1.20 2.37 8.68
CA TYR A 70 -1.64 1.24 7.86
C TYR A 70 -0.70 1.00 6.68
N LEU A 71 -0.36 -0.26 6.43
CA LEU A 71 0.24 -0.73 5.18
C LEU A 71 -0.80 -1.56 4.44
N VAL A 72 -1.09 -1.19 3.21
CA VAL A 72 -2.11 -1.88 2.40
C VAL A 72 -1.43 -2.94 1.55
N VAL A 73 -1.99 -4.14 1.57
CA VAL A 73 -1.55 -5.28 0.77
C VAL A 73 -2.76 -5.90 0.05
N ASP A 74 -2.52 -6.56 -1.08
CA ASP A 74 -3.54 -7.27 -1.85
C ASP A 74 -3.75 -8.72 -1.35
N ASP A 75 -2.70 -9.33 -0.81
CA ASP A 75 -2.74 -10.64 -0.14
C ASP A 75 -1.99 -10.59 1.21
N ILE A 76 -2.75 -10.72 2.30
CA ILE A 76 -2.20 -10.61 3.66
C ILE A 76 -1.31 -11.78 4.06
N GLU A 77 -1.59 -12.98 3.54
CA GLU A 77 -0.85 -14.19 3.88
C GLU A 77 0.49 -14.20 3.15
N ALA A 78 0.48 -13.82 1.86
CA ALA A 78 1.69 -13.64 1.07
C ALA A 78 2.58 -12.55 1.67
N ALA A 79 2.02 -11.37 1.98
CA ALA A 79 2.77 -10.27 2.59
C ALA A 79 3.38 -10.67 3.94
N ARG A 80 2.63 -11.35 4.80
CA ARG A 80 3.15 -11.87 6.06
C ARG A 80 4.29 -12.86 5.84
N ALA A 81 4.13 -13.81 4.92
CA ALA A 81 5.14 -14.83 4.64
C ALA A 81 6.44 -14.20 4.12
N GLU A 82 6.34 -13.19 3.25
CA GLU A 82 7.50 -12.44 2.75
C GLU A 82 8.24 -11.71 3.88
N LEU A 83 7.52 -10.93 4.68
CA LEU A 83 8.12 -10.18 5.80
C LEU A 83 8.75 -11.10 6.86
N ALA A 84 8.06 -12.19 7.21
CA ALA A 84 8.62 -13.20 8.11
C ALA A 84 9.86 -13.87 7.50
N GLY A 85 9.87 -14.10 6.19
CA GLY A 85 11.03 -14.59 5.45
C GLY A 85 12.24 -13.65 5.49
N HIS A 86 12.01 -12.34 5.65
CA HIS A 86 13.05 -11.34 5.92
C HIS A 86 13.48 -11.27 7.38
N GLY A 87 12.96 -12.13 8.26
CA GLY A 87 13.31 -12.20 9.68
C GLY A 87 12.59 -11.17 10.56
N VAL A 88 11.49 -10.59 10.06
CA VAL A 88 10.69 -9.60 10.79
C VAL A 88 9.69 -10.32 11.69
N ASP A 89 9.52 -9.83 12.92
CA ASP A 89 8.46 -10.30 13.80
C ASP A 89 7.12 -9.70 13.37
N VAL A 90 6.34 -10.50 12.64
CA VAL A 90 4.98 -10.16 12.18
C VAL A 90 3.99 -11.07 12.89
N SER A 91 2.93 -10.48 13.43
CA SER A 91 1.86 -11.22 14.10
C SER A 91 1.25 -12.29 13.19
N GLU A 92 0.58 -13.28 13.77
CA GLU A 92 -0.37 -14.10 13.01
C GLU A 92 -1.43 -13.23 12.34
N VAL A 93 -1.99 -13.71 11.23
CA VAL A 93 -3.13 -13.05 10.58
C VAL A 93 -4.34 -13.12 11.51
N PHE A 94 -5.12 -12.04 11.56
CA PHE A 94 -6.34 -11.95 12.33
C PHE A 94 -7.41 -11.12 11.60
N HIS A 95 -8.65 -11.25 12.03
CA HIS A 95 -9.80 -10.48 11.52
C HIS A 95 -10.70 -10.05 12.67
N ARG A 96 -11.71 -9.23 12.37
CA ARG A 96 -12.84 -8.99 13.27
C ARG A 96 -13.98 -9.95 12.95
N ASP A 97 -14.48 -10.66 13.96
CA ASP A 97 -15.64 -11.54 13.83
C ASP A 97 -16.95 -10.74 13.78
N ALA A 98 -18.08 -11.45 13.65
CA ALA A 98 -19.42 -10.85 13.59
C ALA A 98 -19.82 -10.04 14.84
N THR A 99 -19.13 -10.22 15.98
CA THR A 99 -19.33 -9.44 17.21
C THR A 99 -18.41 -8.21 17.26
N GLY A 100 -17.48 -8.09 16.31
CA GLY A 100 -16.45 -7.07 16.24
C GLY A 100 -15.21 -7.39 17.08
N ALA A 101 -15.13 -8.57 17.69
CA ALA A 101 -13.96 -9.02 18.44
C ALA A 101 -12.87 -9.56 17.51
N PHE A 102 -11.61 -9.51 17.94
CA PHE A 102 -10.51 -10.07 17.15
C PHE A 102 -10.50 -11.60 17.24
N ALA A 103 -10.37 -12.25 16.09
CA ALA A 103 -10.27 -13.69 15.93
C ALA A 103 -9.05 -14.04 15.05
N PRO A 104 -8.42 -15.21 15.26
CA PRO A 104 -7.26 -15.63 14.48
C PRO A 104 -7.65 -16.00 13.03
N GLY A 105 -6.68 -15.89 12.13
CA GLY A 105 -6.80 -16.21 10.71
C GLY A 105 -7.33 -15.05 9.86
N ALA A 106 -7.23 -15.19 8.54
CA ALA A 106 -7.86 -14.29 7.58
C ALA A 106 -9.39 -14.30 7.76
N HIS A 107 -10.07 -13.23 7.35
CA HIS A 107 -11.52 -13.19 7.42
C HIS A 107 -12.11 -14.33 6.55
N PRO A 108 -13.09 -15.13 7.06
CA PRO A 108 -13.59 -16.32 6.35
C PRO A 108 -14.09 -16.03 4.93
N ASP A 109 -14.75 -14.89 4.74
CA ASP A 109 -15.28 -14.47 3.44
C ASP A 109 -14.25 -13.78 2.53
N ARG A 110 -12.99 -13.63 2.98
CA ARG A 110 -11.93 -12.84 2.30
C ARG A 110 -12.41 -11.46 1.84
N GLY A 111 -13.26 -10.84 2.65
CA GLY A 111 -13.77 -9.50 2.38
C GLY A 111 -12.65 -8.46 2.38
N THR A 112 -12.71 -7.53 1.44
CA THR A 112 -11.81 -6.36 1.43
C THR A 112 -11.89 -5.60 2.75
N TYR A 113 -10.76 -5.07 3.23
CA TYR A 113 -10.60 -4.38 4.51
C TYR A 113 -10.74 -5.25 5.79
N SER A 114 -10.90 -6.57 5.68
CA SER A 114 -11.28 -7.42 6.83
C SER A 114 -10.18 -8.27 7.46
N SER A 115 -9.05 -8.47 6.76
CA SER A 115 -7.93 -9.27 7.25
C SER A 115 -6.73 -8.38 7.60
N PHE A 116 -6.03 -8.70 8.68
CA PHE A 116 -4.97 -7.88 9.25
C PHE A 116 -3.78 -8.71 9.73
N ALA A 117 -2.62 -8.06 9.79
CA ALA A 117 -1.45 -8.51 10.54
C ALA A 117 -0.73 -7.26 11.08
N SER A 118 0.09 -7.38 12.11
CA SER A 118 0.83 -6.24 12.66
C SER A 118 2.32 -6.53 12.80
N LEU A 119 3.13 -5.47 12.72
CA LEU A 119 4.54 -5.51 13.03
C LEU A 119 4.95 -4.23 13.77
N SER A 120 6.08 -4.29 14.45
CA SER A 120 6.69 -3.13 15.10
C SER A 120 8.10 -2.92 14.59
N ASP A 121 8.51 -1.66 14.48
CA ASP A 121 9.90 -1.32 14.23
C ASP A 121 10.77 -1.46 15.51
N PRO A 122 12.10 -1.32 15.43
CA PRO A 122 12.99 -1.51 16.58
C PRO A 122 12.73 -0.60 17.78
N ASP A 123 12.04 0.52 17.57
CA ASP A 123 11.68 1.47 18.61
C ASP A 123 10.26 1.23 19.14
N GLY A 124 9.44 0.46 18.41
CA GLY A 124 8.08 0.09 18.78
C GLY A 124 7.00 0.88 18.07
N ASN A 125 7.33 1.65 17.02
CA ASN A 125 6.30 2.22 16.14
C ASN A 125 5.58 1.07 15.42
N THR A 126 4.25 1.08 15.40
CA THR A 126 3.47 -0.07 14.93
C THR A 126 2.88 0.18 13.54
N TRP A 127 2.91 -0.86 12.72
CA TRP A 127 2.23 -0.93 11.44
C TRP A 127 1.14 -1.99 11.49
N LEU A 128 -0.04 -1.64 10.98
CA LEU A 128 -1.12 -2.59 10.75
C LEU A 128 -1.20 -2.85 9.24
N LEU A 129 -0.83 -4.05 8.84
CA LEU A 129 -1.12 -4.53 7.50
C LEU A 129 -2.63 -4.75 7.38
N GLN A 130 -3.21 -4.31 6.27
CA GLN A 130 -4.62 -4.52 5.97
C GLN A 130 -4.77 -5.00 4.52
N GLU A 131 -5.49 -6.10 4.36
CA GLU A 131 -5.85 -6.64 3.05
C GLU A 131 -6.92 -5.77 2.39
N ILE A 132 -6.65 -5.26 1.19
CA ILE A 132 -7.63 -4.52 0.39
C ILE A 132 -7.55 -5.03 -1.05
N THR A 133 -8.57 -5.81 -1.44
CA THR A 133 -8.74 -6.34 -2.80
C THR A 133 -9.60 -5.42 -3.68
N THR A 134 -10.48 -4.62 -3.06
CA THR A 134 -11.35 -3.64 -3.73
C THR A 134 -11.44 -2.41 -2.84
N ARG A 135 -11.18 -1.20 -3.37
CA ARG A 135 -11.18 0.03 -2.57
C ARG A 135 -12.58 0.64 -2.42
N PHE A 136 -12.80 1.44 -1.38
CA PHE A 136 -14.04 2.22 -1.25
C PHE A 136 -14.26 3.18 -2.43
N PRO A 137 -15.52 3.40 -2.87
CA PRO A 137 -15.83 4.34 -3.93
C PRO A 137 -15.21 5.72 -3.71
N GLY A 138 -14.58 6.27 -4.76
CA GLY A 138 -13.92 7.58 -4.72
C GLY A 138 -12.58 7.62 -3.98
N ARG A 139 -12.08 6.50 -3.45
CA ARG A 139 -10.76 6.46 -2.80
C ARG A 139 -9.60 6.62 -3.78
N VAL A 140 -9.80 6.16 -5.02
CA VAL A 140 -8.92 6.37 -6.15
C VAL A 140 -9.76 7.06 -7.22
N THR A 141 -9.38 8.26 -7.63
CA THR A 141 -10.16 9.10 -8.55
C THR A 141 -9.59 9.10 -9.98
N GLY A 142 -8.70 8.17 -10.30
CA GLY A 142 -8.16 7.96 -11.64
C GLY A 142 -7.68 6.51 -11.83
N ALA A 143 -7.46 6.09 -13.07
CA ALA A 143 -7.00 4.73 -13.37
C ALA A 143 -5.61 4.47 -12.78
N THR A 144 -5.53 3.67 -11.72
CA THR A 144 -4.27 3.29 -11.08
C THR A 144 -4.16 1.77 -11.03
N TYR A 145 -3.13 1.21 -11.66
CA TYR A 145 -2.86 -0.23 -11.64
C TYR A 145 -1.62 -0.50 -10.79
N GLY A 146 -1.72 -1.47 -9.88
CA GLY A 146 -0.67 -1.80 -8.91
C GLY A 146 0.55 -2.51 -9.53
N SER A 147 0.41 -3.05 -10.74
CA SER A 147 1.51 -3.68 -11.48
C SER A 147 1.33 -3.59 -12.99
N THR A 148 2.40 -3.87 -13.74
CA THR A 148 2.33 -3.97 -15.21
C THR A 148 1.46 -5.14 -15.66
N GLN A 149 1.42 -6.25 -14.89
CA GLN A 149 0.55 -7.39 -15.20
C GLN A 149 -0.94 -7.03 -15.03
N GLN A 150 -1.29 -6.26 -14.00
CA GLN A 150 -2.65 -5.76 -13.82
C GLN A 150 -3.05 -4.80 -14.94
N LEU A 151 -2.15 -3.88 -15.32
CA LEU A 151 -2.39 -2.98 -16.45
C LEU A 151 -2.55 -3.74 -17.77
N GLU A 152 -1.70 -4.73 -18.03
CA GLU A 152 -1.80 -5.57 -19.24
C GLU A 152 -3.13 -6.33 -19.28
N LYS A 153 -3.53 -6.94 -18.17
CA LYS A 153 -4.83 -7.62 -18.06
C LYS A 153 -5.98 -6.66 -18.38
N ALA A 154 -5.99 -5.47 -17.78
CA ALA A 154 -7.01 -4.46 -18.04
C ALA A 154 -7.05 -4.00 -19.50
N LEU A 155 -5.89 -3.82 -20.12
CA LEU A 155 -5.79 -3.48 -21.56
C LEU A 155 -6.37 -4.60 -22.44
N ARG A 156 -6.11 -5.87 -22.11
CA ARG A 156 -6.64 -7.03 -22.84
C ARG A 156 -8.16 -7.14 -22.70
N GLU A 157 -8.68 -6.90 -21.50
CA GLU A 157 -10.12 -6.91 -21.23
C GLU A 157 -10.83 -5.77 -21.94
N ALA A 158 -10.27 -4.56 -21.89
CA ALA A 158 -10.77 -3.41 -22.65
C ALA A 158 -10.78 -3.69 -24.16
N ALA A 159 -9.72 -4.29 -24.70
CA ALA A 159 -9.66 -4.66 -26.11
C ALA A 159 -10.69 -5.71 -26.51
N ALA A 160 -10.91 -6.72 -25.67
CA ALA A 160 -11.93 -7.73 -25.92
C ALA A 160 -13.34 -7.11 -25.93
N ALA A 161 -13.64 -6.25 -24.95
CA ALA A 161 -14.95 -5.62 -24.82
C ALA A 161 -15.21 -4.55 -25.90
N HIS A 162 -14.20 -3.75 -26.26
CA HIS A 162 -14.28 -2.80 -27.36
C HIS A 162 -14.48 -3.51 -28.71
N GLY A 163 -13.84 -4.67 -28.91
CA GLY A 163 -14.04 -5.49 -30.11
C GLY A 163 -15.47 -6.01 -30.26
N GLU A 164 -16.22 -6.21 -29.17
CA GLU A 164 -17.66 -6.50 -29.24
C GLU A 164 -18.47 -5.22 -29.55
N HIS A 165 -18.08 -4.07 -28.97
CA HIS A 165 -18.71 -2.77 -29.25
C HIS A 165 -18.61 -2.37 -30.73
N GLU A 166 -17.44 -2.53 -31.36
CA GLU A 166 -17.26 -2.24 -32.79
C GLU A 166 -18.09 -3.15 -33.70
N LYS A 167 -18.38 -4.38 -33.28
CA LYS A 167 -19.28 -5.27 -34.05
C LYS A 167 -20.72 -4.76 -34.04
N GLU A 168 -21.16 -4.12 -32.96
CA GLU A 168 -22.50 -3.54 -32.85
C GLU A 168 -22.65 -2.29 -33.73
N THR A 169 -21.61 -1.47 -33.84
CA THR A 169 -21.60 -0.26 -34.67
C THR A 169 -21.24 -0.55 -36.13
N GLY A 170 -20.55 -1.66 -36.40
CA GLY A 170 -20.15 -2.11 -37.74
C GLY A 170 -19.05 -1.27 -38.39
N GLN A 171 -18.39 -0.39 -37.61
CA GLN A 171 -17.35 0.52 -38.08
C GLN A 171 -16.23 0.59 -37.06
N TYR A 172 -15.02 0.92 -37.54
CA TYR A 172 -13.89 1.22 -36.66
C TYR A 172 -14.22 2.46 -35.82
N ASP A 173 -13.99 2.35 -34.52
CA ASP A 173 -14.22 3.44 -33.58
C ASP A 173 -12.99 4.34 -33.48
N GLU A 174 -13.05 5.52 -34.10
CA GLU A 174 -11.97 6.53 -34.00
C GLU A 174 -11.79 7.05 -32.57
N GLU A 175 -12.83 6.94 -31.72
CA GLU A 175 -12.84 7.37 -30.31
C GLU A 175 -12.47 6.24 -29.35
N TRP A 176 -11.88 5.15 -29.85
CA TRP A 176 -11.41 4.03 -29.03
C TRP A 176 -10.56 4.46 -27.81
N PRO A 177 -9.72 5.54 -27.83
CA PRO A 177 -8.97 5.93 -26.63
C PRO A 177 -9.89 6.40 -25.50
N VAL A 178 -10.99 7.09 -25.84
CA VAL A 178 -11.99 7.55 -24.87
C VAL A 178 -12.72 6.35 -24.29
N TRP A 179 -13.10 5.40 -25.14
CA TRP A 179 -13.78 4.18 -24.73
C TRP A 179 -12.92 3.35 -23.78
N TYR A 180 -11.65 3.12 -24.13
CA TYR A 180 -10.70 2.39 -23.29
C TYR A 180 -10.49 3.09 -21.97
N ALA A 181 -10.26 4.41 -21.97
CA ALA A 181 -10.04 5.17 -20.73
C ALA A 181 -11.24 5.05 -19.77
N GLN A 182 -12.47 5.13 -20.29
CA GLN A 182 -13.68 4.97 -19.49
C GLN A 182 -13.82 3.53 -18.98
N TYR A 183 -13.71 2.53 -19.87
CA TYR A 183 -13.82 1.12 -19.50
C TYR A 183 -12.79 0.72 -18.44
N MET A 184 -11.53 1.08 -18.66
CA MET A 184 -10.42 0.80 -17.76
C MET A 184 -10.59 1.49 -16.39
N THR A 185 -11.13 2.71 -16.36
CA THR A 185 -11.43 3.41 -15.10
C THR A 185 -12.60 2.76 -14.35
N ASP A 186 -13.66 2.37 -15.06
CA ASP A 186 -14.87 1.79 -14.47
C ASP A 186 -14.63 0.35 -13.95
N HIS A 187 -13.63 -0.36 -14.50
CA HIS A 187 -13.34 -1.76 -14.18
C HIS A 187 -12.00 -1.94 -13.44
N GLN A 188 -11.36 -0.87 -12.94
CA GLN A 188 -10.07 -0.98 -12.25
C GLN A 188 -10.13 -1.79 -10.93
N ASP A 189 -11.31 -1.89 -10.32
CA ASP A 189 -11.57 -2.55 -9.03
C ASP A 189 -12.40 -3.85 -9.17
N ALA A 190 -12.63 -4.32 -10.41
CA ALA A 190 -13.56 -5.42 -10.74
C ALA A 190 -12.92 -6.83 -10.77
#